data_AF-A0A109FEW9-F1
#
_entry.id   AF-A0A109FEW9-F1
#
_cell.length_a   1.000
_cell.length_b   1.000
_cell.length_c   1.000
_cell.angle_alpha   90.00
_cell.angle_beta   90.00
_cell.angle_gamma   90.00
#
_symmetry.space_group_name_H-M   'P 1'
#
loop_
_entity.id
_entity.type
_entity.pdbx_description
1 polymer ?
#
loop_
_entity_poly.entity_id
_entity_poly.type
_entity_poly.pdbx_seq_one_letter_code
_entity_poly.pdbx_strand_id
1 'polypeptide(L)'
;VGDSLTDHTVLRAPKPRKERPSIAEERAGIIRFPVVTNDGKPESMIILTGLKNIFQKQLPKMPREYIARLVFDRAHYSLAIVKRGLEVVGGITYRPFDGQGFAEIVFCAVTGTEQVKGYGSHMMNHLKDHVKATTKCMHFLTYADNYAIGYFKKQGFTKEIQLDRSVWAGYIKDYEGGTIMHCAMLPRIKYLEVSSILAQQKEASSVILAKIRLLSQSHVVHPGLKFFADNPPGTKIDPADVPGLKESGWTPELDALTRRPKRGPQFAVMKKLLTLLVDHPSSWAFANPVNAQEARFFAFFFQPTVTDYYDMIKEPMDLATMETKLEANTYETLDQFVHDARLIFNNCRRYNDAGSNYVKNANKLENYLNEQLKIYVDP
;
A
#
# COMPACT_ATOMS: atom_id res chain seq x y z
N VAL A 1 -39.02 49.08 -8.81
CA VAL A 1 -37.96 49.47 -7.86
C VAL A 1 -37.55 48.21 -7.13
N GLY A 2 -36.43 47.55 -7.34
CA GLY A 2 -35.23 47.77 -8.13
C GLY A 2 -34.37 46.55 -7.80
N ASP A 3 -34.15 45.69 -8.79
CA ASP A 3 -33.32 44.49 -8.70
C ASP A 3 -31.89 44.83 -8.28
N SER A 4 -31.35 44.06 -7.33
CA SER A 4 -29.89 43.89 -7.19
C SER A 4 -29.61 42.52 -6.56
N LEU A 5 -29.95 41.46 -7.31
CA LEU A 5 -29.40 40.12 -7.11
C LEU A 5 -27.95 40.09 -7.60
N THR A 6 -27.03 40.58 -6.78
CA THR A 6 -25.59 40.28 -6.92
C THR A 6 -25.25 39.10 -6.02
N ASP A 7 -25.69 37.89 -6.39
CA ASP A 7 -25.15 36.66 -5.79
C ASP A 7 -23.90 36.25 -6.58
N HIS A 8 -22.82 36.99 -6.35
CA HIS A 8 -21.50 36.52 -6.73
C HIS A 8 -21.23 35.26 -5.91
N THR A 9 -21.36 34.11 -6.56
CA THR A 9 -20.87 32.81 -6.06
C THR A 9 -19.34 32.88 -5.96
N VAL A 10 -18.86 33.52 -4.89
CA VAL A 10 -17.46 33.46 -4.47
C VAL A 10 -17.20 32.00 -4.14
N LEU A 11 -16.51 31.32 -5.05
CA LEU A 11 -15.94 29.99 -4.83
C LEU A 11 -15.22 30.03 -3.48
N ARG A 12 -15.82 29.43 -2.46
CA ARG A 12 -15.24 29.34 -1.12
C ARG A 12 -13.91 28.63 -1.26
N ALA A 13 -12.82 29.38 -1.16
CA ALA A 13 -11.47 28.83 -1.24
C ALA A 13 -11.39 27.60 -0.31
N PRO A 14 -10.79 26.48 -0.77
CA PRO A 14 -10.68 25.29 0.05
C PRO A 14 -10.05 25.70 1.38
N LYS A 15 -10.74 25.40 2.50
CA LYS A 15 -10.24 25.71 3.84
C LYS A 15 -8.79 25.22 3.93
N PRO A 16 -7.83 26.07 4.34
CA PRO A 16 -6.43 25.65 4.42
C PRO A 16 -6.37 24.41 5.32
N ARG A 17 -5.81 23.32 4.81
CA ARG A 17 -5.60 22.11 5.59
C ARG A 17 -4.79 22.50 6.83
N LYS A 18 -5.27 22.11 8.02
CA LYS A 18 -4.51 22.30 9.26
C LYS A 18 -3.12 21.71 9.08
N GLU A 19 -2.11 22.55 9.29
CA GLU A 19 -0.70 22.14 9.28
C GLU A 19 -0.47 21.05 10.33
N ARG A 20 0.36 20.06 10.01
CA ARG A 20 0.62 18.94 10.92
C ARG A 20 1.39 19.45 12.14
N PRO A 21 1.09 18.97 13.37
CA PRO A 21 1.78 19.40 14.58
C PRO A 21 3.30 19.30 14.50
N SER A 22 3.82 18.22 13.89
CA SER A 22 5.27 18.02 13.73
C SER A 22 5.95 19.13 12.90
N ILE A 23 5.28 19.67 11.89
CA ILE A 23 5.83 20.74 11.03
C ILE A 23 5.80 22.07 11.80
N ALA A 24 4.70 22.33 12.52
CA ALA A 24 4.57 23.52 13.35
C ALA A 24 5.62 23.55 14.48
N GLU A 25 5.84 22.39 15.15
CA GLU A 25 6.86 22.26 16.20
C GLU A 25 8.29 22.43 15.66
N GLU A 26 8.59 21.97 14.44
CA GLU A 26 9.89 22.18 13.81
C GLU A 26 10.10 23.65 13.46
N ARG A 27 9.09 24.31 12.86
CA ARG A 27 9.16 25.74 12.53
C ARG A 27 9.33 26.60 13.79
N ALA A 28 8.76 26.17 14.91
CA ALA A 28 8.93 26.82 16.22
C ALA A 28 10.28 26.49 16.90
N GLY A 29 11.13 25.65 16.30
CA GLY A 29 12.43 25.24 16.88
C GLY A 29 12.32 24.31 18.08
N ILE A 30 11.16 23.71 18.32
CA ILE A 30 10.90 22.82 19.47
C ILE A 30 11.52 21.44 19.22
N ILE A 31 11.49 20.99 17.97
CA ILE A 31 12.06 19.73 17.51
C ILE A 31 13.13 19.97 16.43
N ARG A 32 14.07 19.03 16.33
CA ARG A 32 15.12 18.99 15.32
C ARG A 32 15.36 17.57 14.84
N PHE A 33 15.87 17.44 13.61
CA PHE A 33 16.11 16.16 12.94
C PHE A 33 17.61 15.92 12.66
N PRO A 34 18.48 15.81 13.68
CA PRO A 34 19.90 15.57 13.46
C PRO A 34 20.16 14.15 12.94
N VAL A 35 21.09 14.04 12.00
CA VAL A 35 21.68 12.76 11.58
C VAL A 35 22.96 12.56 12.36
N VAL A 36 23.04 11.47 13.12
CA VAL A 36 24.16 11.13 13.99
C VAL A 36 24.72 9.76 13.63
N THR A 37 26.01 9.57 13.87
CA THR A 37 26.70 8.28 13.81
C THR A 37 27.63 8.17 15.02
N ASN A 38 28.25 7.01 15.24
CA ASN A 38 29.21 6.82 16.31
C ASN A 38 30.56 7.49 15.96
N ASP A 39 30.58 8.82 16.05
CA ASP A 39 31.75 9.67 15.83
C ASP A 39 32.58 9.93 17.11
N GLY A 40 32.20 9.29 18.22
CA GLY A 40 32.86 9.46 19.52
C GLY A 40 32.51 10.76 20.24
N LYS A 41 31.66 11.63 19.68
CA LYS A 41 31.27 12.88 20.36
C LYS A 41 30.21 12.62 21.44
N PRO A 42 30.27 13.36 22.57
CA PRO A 42 29.29 13.22 23.65
C PRO A 42 27.84 13.43 23.20
N GLU A 43 27.58 14.44 22.36
CA GLU A 43 26.22 14.74 21.88
C GLU A 43 25.64 13.60 21.04
N SER A 44 26.42 13.08 20.08
CA SER A 44 26.04 11.94 19.25
C SER A 44 25.76 10.70 20.11
N MET A 45 26.60 10.44 21.12
CA MET A 45 26.45 9.30 22.02
C MET A 45 25.19 9.39 22.89
N ILE A 46 24.83 10.59 23.37
CA ILE A 46 23.57 10.80 24.11
C ILE A 46 22.38 10.48 23.21
N ILE A 47 22.38 11.00 21.97
CA ILE A 47 21.29 10.78 21.02
C ILE A 47 21.18 9.29 20.63
N LEU A 48 22.30 8.64 20.29
CA LEU A 48 22.34 7.22 19.96
C LEU A 48 21.86 6.35 21.13
N THR A 49 22.25 6.71 22.36
CA THR A 49 21.78 6.00 23.56
C THR A 49 20.26 6.17 23.76
N GLY A 50 19.74 7.38 23.55
CA GLY A 50 18.30 7.63 23.56
C GLY A 50 17.54 6.80 22.52
N LEU A 51 18.05 6.77 21.27
CA LEU A 51 17.50 5.95 20.20
C LEU A 51 17.52 4.46 20.53
N LYS A 52 18.65 3.94 21.02
CA LYS A 52 18.79 2.55 21.47
C LYS A 52 17.68 2.18 22.46
N ASN A 53 17.46 3.02 23.47
CA ASN A 53 16.44 2.77 24.49
C ASN A 53 15.03 2.76 23.90
N ILE A 54 14.72 3.66 22.95
CA ILE A 54 13.43 3.68 22.25
C ILE A 54 13.26 2.41 21.42
N PHE A 55 14.25 2.02 20.62
CA PHE A 55 14.17 0.82 19.80
C PHE A 55 14.00 -0.44 20.66
N GLN A 56 14.74 -0.56 21.76
CA GLN A 56 14.61 -1.69 22.69
C GLN A 56 13.21 -1.78 23.32
N LYS A 57 12.52 -0.65 23.50
CA LYS A 57 11.16 -0.62 24.05
C LYS A 57 10.09 -0.84 22.99
N GLN A 58 10.26 -0.28 21.79
CA GLN A 58 9.25 -0.31 20.71
C GLN A 58 9.37 -1.55 19.80
N LEU A 59 10.53 -2.22 19.80
CA LEU A 59 10.80 -3.42 18.98
C LEU A 59 11.12 -4.62 19.90
N PRO A 60 10.13 -5.16 20.65
CA PRO A 60 10.37 -6.20 21.64
C PRO A 60 10.84 -7.54 21.05
N LYS A 61 10.59 -7.78 19.75
CA LYS A 61 11.04 -8.98 19.03
C LYS A 61 12.52 -8.94 18.66
N MET A 62 13.16 -7.77 18.74
CA MET A 62 14.56 -7.59 18.39
C MET A 62 15.44 -7.72 19.65
N PRO A 63 16.50 -8.56 19.63
CA PRO A 63 17.40 -8.70 20.76
C PRO A 63 18.04 -7.36 21.16
N ARG A 64 18.14 -7.10 22.47
CA ARG A 64 18.61 -5.79 22.98
C ARG A 64 20.06 -5.51 22.62
N GLU A 65 20.90 -6.54 22.67
CA GLU A 65 22.31 -6.51 22.30
C GLU A 65 22.47 -6.27 20.80
N TYR A 66 21.58 -6.86 19.99
CA TYR A 66 21.57 -6.68 18.55
C TYR A 66 21.26 -5.22 18.17
N ILE A 67 20.24 -4.62 18.80
CA ILE A 67 19.92 -3.19 18.62
C ILE A 67 21.12 -2.34 19.01
N ALA A 68 21.69 -2.56 20.19
CA ALA A 68 22.83 -1.77 20.67
C ALA A 68 24.01 -1.85 19.69
N ARG A 69 24.35 -3.06 19.24
CA ARG A 69 25.45 -3.29 18.32
C ARG A 69 25.29 -2.51 17.02
N LEU A 70 24.10 -2.49 16.41
CA LEU A 70 23.87 -1.79 15.14
C LEU A 70 23.69 -0.28 15.30
N VAL A 71 23.06 0.19 16.38
CA VAL A 71 22.92 1.63 16.63
C VAL A 71 24.27 2.29 16.86
N PHE A 72 25.21 1.60 17.52
CA PHE A 72 26.57 2.10 17.76
C PHE A 72 27.58 1.71 16.68
N ASP A 73 27.17 1.00 15.64
CA ASP A 73 28.04 0.62 14.53
C ASP A 73 28.36 1.85 13.67
N ARG A 74 29.64 2.04 13.31
CA ARG A 74 30.10 3.21 12.55
C ARG A 74 29.67 3.21 11.09
N ALA A 75 29.28 2.08 10.53
CA ALA A 75 28.71 1.98 9.19
C ALA A 75 27.21 2.33 9.18
N HIS A 76 26.60 2.53 10.35
CA HIS A 76 25.20 2.89 10.48
C HIS A 76 25.05 4.37 10.82
N TYR A 77 23.99 4.97 10.29
CA TYR A 77 23.59 6.35 10.52
C TYR A 77 22.21 6.35 11.14
N SER A 78 21.96 7.28 12.05
CA SER A 78 20.67 7.42 12.69
C SER A 78 20.14 8.83 12.55
N LEU A 79 18.98 8.97 11.90
CA LEU A 79 18.19 10.19 11.93
C LEU A 79 17.36 10.17 13.22
N ALA A 80 17.63 11.09 14.14
CA ALA A 80 16.89 11.21 15.40
C ALA A 80 15.87 12.34 15.33
N ILE A 81 14.76 12.19 16.04
CA ILE A 81 13.87 13.30 16.39
C ILE A 81 14.24 13.72 17.81
N VAL A 82 14.77 14.92 17.94
CA VAL A 82 15.19 15.46 19.24
C VAL A 82 14.30 16.64 19.60
N LYS A 83 13.77 16.64 20.82
CA LYS A 83 12.92 17.69 21.38
C LYS A 83 13.66 18.41 22.50
N ARG A 84 13.48 19.73 22.60
CA ARG A 84 13.90 20.59 23.73
C ARG A 84 15.21 20.14 24.41
N GLY A 85 16.34 20.37 23.73
CA GLY A 85 17.67 19.94 24.20
C GLY A 85 18.11 18.64 23.51
N LEU A 86 18.31 17.56 24.28
CA LEU A 86 18.77 16.24 23.82
C LEU A 86 17.77 15.11 24.08
N GLU A 87 16.51 15.44 24.35
CA GLU A 87 15.47 14.42 24.54
C GLU A 87 15.11 13.77 23.20
N VAL A 88 15.36 12.47 23.08
CA VAL A 88 15.04 11.72 21.86
C VAL A 88 13.59 11.22 21.95
N VAL A 89 12.79 11.48 20.92
CA VAL A 89 11.38 11.01 20.85
C VAL A 89 11.16 9.93 19.78
N GLY A 90 12.11 9.74 18.87
CA GLY A 90 12.05 8.70 17.85
C GLY A 90 13.24 8.79 16.90
N GLY A 91 13.33 7.85 15.96
CA GLY A 91 14.36 7.89 14.93
C GLY A 91 14.29 6.74 13.94
N ILE A 92 15.14 6.85 12.91
CA ILE A 92 15.41 5.81 11.93
C ILE A 92 16.92 5.53 11.93
N THR A 93 17.32 4.28 12.12
CA THR A 93 18.69 3.83 11.87
C THR A 93 18.73 3.16 10.50
N TYR A 94 19.66 3.59 9.67
CA TYR A 94 19.84 3.08 8.31
C TYR A 94 21.32 2.88 7.98
N ARG A 95 21.58 2.03 6.99
CA ARG A 95 22.91 1.75 6.46
C ARG A 95 22.93 2.02 4.95
N PRO A 96 23.66 3.05 4.48
CA PRO A 96 23.79 3.31 3.06
C PRO A 96 24.79 2.34 2.39
N PHE A 97 24.45 1.88 1.20
CA PHE A 97 25.30 1.09 0.31
C PHE A 97 25.50 1.86 -1.00
N ASP A 98 26.40 2.85 -0.97
CA ASP A 98 26.59 3.80 -2.07
C ASP A 98 27.00 3.13 -3.40
N GLY A 99 27.73 2.01 -3.34
CA GLY A 99 28.13 1.25 -4.53
C GLY A 99 26.95 0.54 -5.21
N GLN A 100 25.93 0.18 -4.43
CA GLN A 100 24.75 -0.57 -4.86
C GLN A 100 23.53 0.33 -5.09
N GLY A 101 23.61 1.61 -4.71
CA GLY A 101 22.57 2.61 -4.95
C GLY A 101 21.33 2.46 -4.06
N PHE A 102 21.42 1.70 -2.95
CA PHE A 102 20.33 1.55 -1.99
C PHE A 102 20.80 1.78 -0.55
N ALA A 103 19.86 2.02 0.36
CA ALA A 103 20.12 2.03 1.80
C ALA A 103 19.14 1.10 2.52
N GLU A 104 19.66 0.35 3.49
CA GLU A 104 18.88 -0.52 4.36
C GLU A 104 18.34 0.29 5.54
N ILE A 105 17.02 0.31 5.74
CA ILE A 105 16.41 0.82 6.97
C ILE A 105 16.34 -0.34 7.95
N VAL A 106 17.15 -0.24 9.01
CA VAL A 106 17.33 -1.28 10.03
C VAL A 106 16.31 -1.11 11.15
N PHE A 107 16.16 0.10 11.69
CA PHE A 107 15.20 0.39 12.77
C PHE A 107 14.41 1.64 12.44
N CYS A 108 13.12 1.64 12.76
CA CYS A 108 12.25 2.81 12.64
C CYS A 108 11.23 2.77 13.77
N ALA A 109 11.30 3.72 14.70
CA ALA A 109 10.38 3.79 15.82
C ALA A 109 10.20 5.22 16.34
N VAL A 110 9.03 5.47 16.92
CA VAL A 110 8.69 6.70 17.66
C VAL A 110 8.10 6.28 19.00
N THR A 111 8.42 7.01 20.07
CA THR A 111 7.87 6.74 21.40
C THR A 111 6.34 6.77 21.39
N GLY A 112 5.70 5.84 22.11
CA GLY A 112 4.25 5.66 22.12
C GLY A 112 3.46 6.93 22.47
N THR A 113 3.99 7.77 23.36
CA THR A 113 3.35 9.04 23.79
C THR A 113 3.29 10.10 22.69
N GLU A 114 4.17 10.01 21.69
CA GLU A 114 4.28 10.95 20.58
C GLU A 114 3.77 10.34 19.25
N GLN A 115 3.26 9.10 19.26
CA GLN A 115 2.64 8.50 18.08
C GLN A 115 1.38 9.27 17.66
N VAL A 116 0.98 9.12 16.40
CA VAL A 116 -0.22 9.78 15.80
C VAL A 116 -0.09 11.31 15.58
N LYS A 117 0.93 11.97 16.12
CA LYS A 117 1.20 13.42 15.88
C LYS A 117 1.83 13.73 14.51
N GLY A 118 2.06 12.72 13.68
CA GLY A 118 2.62 12.86 12.33
C GLY A 118 4.15 12.77 12.23
N TYR A 119 4.85 12.58 13.36
CA TYR A 119 6.31 12.48 13.41
C TYR A 119 6.90 11.41 12.50
N GLY A 120 6.29 10.23 12.40
CA GLY A 120 6.80 9.15 11.56
C GLY A 120 6.91 9.55 10.08
N SER A 121 5.83 10.08 9.50
CA SER A 121 5.87 10.56 8.12
C SER A 121 6.82 11.74 7.92
N HIS A 122 6.90 12.64 8.90
CA HIS A 122 7.79 13.80 8.83
C HIS A 122 9.27 13.37 8.87
N MET A 123 9.61 12.43 9.74
CA MET A 123 10.92 11.81 9.85
C MET A 123 11.33 11.07 8.57
N MET A 124 10.40 10.32 7.96
CA MET A 124 10.68 9.64 6.69
C MET A 124 10.94 10.63 5.54
N ASN A 125 10.23 11.76 5.51
CA ASN A 125 10.48 12.80 4.52
C ASN A 125 11.86 13.44 4.70
N HIS A 126 12.23 13.77 5.95
CA HIS A 126 13.58 14.23 6.30
C HIS A 126 14.65 13.21 5.88
N LEU A 127 14.44 11.92 6.13
CA LEU A 127 15.37 10.86 5.73
C LEU A 127 15.54 10.80 4.21
N LYS A 128 14.44 10.83 3.44
CA LYS A 128 14.48 10.78 1.98
C LYS A 128 15.25 11.96 1.40
N ASP A 129 14.94 13.17 1.85
CA ASP A 129 15.61 14.38 1.38
C ASP A 129 17.08 14.41 1.80
N HIS A 130 17.40 13.94 3.01
CA HIS A 130 18.78 13.84 3.49
C HIS A 130 19.61 12.85 2.68
N VAL A 131 19.16 11.59 2.57
CA VAL A 131 19.89 10.53 1.85
C VAL A 131 20.09 10.90 0.39
N LYS A 132 19.06 11.46 -0.26
CA LYS A 132 19.16 11.94 -1.64
C LYS A 132 20.17 13.07 -1.81
N ALA A 133 20.37 13.91 -0.78
CA ALA A 133 21.32 15.02 -0.84
C ALA A 133 22.75 14.60 -0.48
N THR A 134 22.93 13.59 0.37
CA THR A 134 24.24 13.19 0.91
C THR A 134 24.83 11.95 0.25
N THR A 135 24.01 11.10 -0.36
CA THR A 135 24.45 9.85 -0.98
C THR A 135 23.92 9.66 -2.40
N LYS A 136 24.37 8.58 -3.07
CA LYS A 136 23.86 8.17 -4.39
C LYS A 136 22.67 7.22 -4.29
N CYS A 137 22.20 6.93 -3.08
CA CYS A 137 21.15 5.94 -2.85
C CYS A 137 19.79 6.51 -3.28
N MET A 138 19.11 5.83 -4.20
CA MET A 138 17.76 6.18 -4.64
C MET A 138 16.69 5.18 -4.17
N HIS A 139 17.12 4.10 -3.53
CA HIS A 139 16.27 3.02 -3.10
C HIS A 139 16.40 2.76 -1.60
N PHE A 140 15.29 2.51 -0.93
CA PHE A 140 15.28 1.96 0.42
C PHE A 140 14.79 0.53 0.42
N LEU A 141 15.47 -0.31 1.18
CA LEU A 141 15.05 -1.67 1.50
C LEU A 141 14.89 -1.80 3.01
N THR A 142 13.86 -2.52 3.44
CA THR A 142 13.62 -2.75 4.87
C THR A 142 12.84 -4.03 5.08
N TYR A 143 13.09 -4.69 6.21
CA TYR A 143 12.21 -5.74 6.71
C TYR A 143 11.20 -5.13 7.67
N ALA A 144 9.94 -5.15 7.27
CA ALA A 144 8.84 -4.61 8.05
C ALA A 144 8.10 -5.73 8.78
N ASP A 145 7.89 -5.55 10.09
CA ASP A 145 6.92 -6.36 10.84
C ASP A 145 5.50 -6.17 10.29
N ASN A 146 4.63 -7.17 10.47
CA ASN A 146 3.24 -7.15 9.98
C ASN A 146 2.45 -5.90 10.41
N TYR A 147 2.70 -5.38 11.63
CA TYR A 147 2.06 -4.17 12.14
C TYR A 147 2.58 -2.88 11.48
N ALA A 148 3.79 -2.90 10.92
CA ALA A 148 4.44 -1.75 10.30
C ALA A 148 4.20 -1.65 8.78
N ILE A 149 3.75 -2.71 8.13
CA ILE A 149 3.48 -2.74 6.67
C ILE A 149 2.60 -1.57 6.24
N GLY A 150 1.53 -1.27 7.00
CA GLY A 150 0.63 -0.16 6.68
C GLY A 150 1.29 1.22 6.77
N TYR A 151 2.25 1.39 7.68
CA TYR A 151 3.06 2.61 7.77
C TYR A 151 3.97 2.75 6.55
N PHE A 152 4.74 1.71 6.22
CA PHE A 152 5.66 1.72 5.09
C PHE A 152 4.94 1.89 3.75
N LYS A 153 3.79 1.25 3.55
CA LYS A 153 2.92 1.49 2.38
C LYS A 153 2.56 2.97 2.23
N LYS A 154 2.17 3.64 3.32
CA LYS A 154 1.86 5.09 3.31
C LYS A 154 3.09 5.96 3.00
N GLN A 155 4.30 5.45 3.24
CA GLN A 155 5.54 6.11 2.90
C GLN A 155 6.04 5.76 1.48
N GLY A 156 5.26 5.02 0.68
CA GLY A 156 5.62 4.66 -0.69
C GLY A 156 6.51 3.42 -0.81
N PHE A 157 6.48 2.54 0.20
CA PHE A 157 7.07 1.21 0.09
C PHE A 157 6.06 0.22 -0.51
N THR A 158 6.56 -0.68 -1.35
CA THR A 158 5.84 -1.81 -1.93
C THR A 158 6.51 -3.13 -1.52
N LYS A 159 5.77 -4.25 -1.64
CA LYS A 159 6.35 -5.59 -1.50
C LYS A 159 7.14 -6.01 -2.74
N GLU A 160 6.90 -5.35 -3.88
CA GLU A 160 7.59 -5.61 -5.13
C GLU A 160 8.96 -4.92 -5.16
N ILE A 161 10.01 -5.72 -5.18
CA ILE A 161 11.39 -5.22 -5.23
C ILE A 161 11.76 -4.99 -6.69
N GLN A 162 12.00 -3.74 -7.07
CA GLN A 162 12.40 -3.38 -8.43
C GLN A 162 13.91 -3.53 -8.68
N LEU A 163 14.68 -3.67 -7.60
CA LEU A 163 16.13 -3.91 -7.66
C LEU A 163 16.42 -5.39 -7.92
N ASP A 164 17.37 -5.64 -8.83
CA ASP A 164 17.86 -6.99 -9.10
C ASP A 164 18.41 -7.63 -7.82
N ARG A 165 18.12 -8.92 -7.62
CA ARG A 165 18.52 -9.66 -6.43
C ARG A 165 20.03 -9.65 -6.20
N SER A 166 20.84 -9.63 -7.26
CA SER A 166 22.31 -9.54 -7.16
C SER A 166 22.81 -8.26 -6.47
N VAL A 167 22.01 -7.19 -6.50
CA VAL A 167 22.38 -5.88 -5.95
C VAL A 167 22.23 -5.86 -4.43
N TRP A 168 21.23 -6.56 -3.88
CA TRP A 168 20.87 -6.45 -2.46
C TRP A 168 20.96 -7.76 -1.66
N ALA A 169 20.90 -8.92 -2.33
CA ALA A 169 20.98 -10.21 -1.63
C ALA A 169 22.35 -10.39 -0.97
N GLY A 170 22.35 -10.74 0.31
CA GLY A 170 23.56 -10.89 1.13
C GLY A 170 24.09 -9.59 1.74
N TYR A 171 23.57 -8.42 1.34
CA TYR A 171 23.93 -7.14 1.95
C TYR A 171 22.99 -6.75 3.09
N ILE A 172 21.69 -7.00 2.91
CA ILE A 172 20.67 -6.77 3.94
C ILE A 172 20.51 -7.99 4.83
N LYS A 173 20.09 -7.76 6.08
CA LYS A 173 19.87 -8.86 7.03
C LYS A 173 18.44 -9.38 6.94
N ASP A 174 18.29 -10.70 6.88
CA ASP A 174 16.99 -11.36 6.92
C ASP A 174 16.48 -11.44 8.37
N TYR A 175 15.22 -11.07 8.55
CA TYR A 175 14.54 -11.15 9.85
C TYR A 175 13.38 -12.13 9.75
N GLU A 176 13.38 -13.12 10.64
CA GLU A 176 12.33 -14.12 10.71
C GLU A 176 10.98 -13.47 11.01
N GLY A 177 9.98 -13.71 10.15
CA GLY A 177 8.65 -13.11 10.26
C GLY A 177 8.52 -11.66 9.78
N GLY A 178 9.60 -11.07 9.23
CA GLY A 178 9.56 -9.77 8.56
C GLY A 178 9.18 -9.89 7.09
N THR A 179 8.43 -8.93 6.56
CA THR A 179 8.19 -8.80 5.12
C THR A 179 9.17 -7.80 4.53
N ILE A 180 9.94 -8.22 3.52
CA ILE A 180 10.80 -7.30 2.77
C ILE A 180 9.94 -6.27 2.01
N MET A 181 10.34 -5.01 2.09
CA MET A 181 9.66 -3.89 1.44
C MET A 181 10.68 -2.97 0.77
N HIS A 182 10.30 -2.46 -0.40
CA HIS A 182 11.14 -1.62 -1.26
C HIS A 182 10.47 -0.26 -1.51
N CYS A 183 11.23 0.82 -1.40
CA CYS A 183 10.81 2.17 -1.78
C CYS A 183 11.79 2.78 -2.79
N ALA A 184 11.32 3.03 -4.01
CA ALA A 184 12.04 3.85 -4.98
C ALA A 184 11.71 5.33 -4.75
N MET A 185 12.73 6.15 -4.51
CA MET A 185 12.56 7.59 -4.30
C MET A 185 12.39 8.32 -5.63
N LEU A 186 11.61 9.42 -5.61
CA LEU A 186 11.38 10.24 -6.79
C LEU A 186 12.53 11.26 -6.96
N PRO A 187 13.20 11.30 -8.12
CA PRO A 187 14.43 12.08 -8.32
C PRO A 187 14.21 13.60 -8.29
N ARG A 188 13.01 14.08 -8.65
CA ARG A 188 12.74 15.52 -8.78
C ARG A 188 12.00 16.14 -7.59
N ILE A 189 11.48 15.32 -6.69
CA ILE A 189 10.63 15.82 -5.59
C ILE A 189 11.47 16.10 -4.35
N LYS A 190 11.08 17.14 -3.59
CA LYS A 190 11.54 17.36 -2.22
C LYS A 190 10.42 16.94 -1.28
N TYR A 191 10.66 15.89 -0.49
CA TYR A 191 9.65 15.21 0.30
C TYR A 191 9.08 16.09 1.42
N LEU A 192 9.88 16.97 1.99
CA LEU A 192 9.42 17.96 2.97
C LEU A 192 8.39 18.95 2.39
N GLU A 193 8.45 19.21 1.09
CA GLU A 193 7.59 20.16 0.38
C GLU A 193 6.43 19.49 -0.36
N VAL A 194 6.30 18.15 -0.28
CA VAL A 194 5.25 17.38 -0.98
C VAL A 194 3.85 17.93 -0.71
N SER A 195 3.56 18.39 0.50
CA SER A 195 2.24 18.95 0.81
C SER A 195 1.96 20.25 0.03
N SER A 196 2.99 21.09 -0.14
CA SER A 196 2.91 22.32 -0.94
C SER A 196 2.82 22.00 -2.43
N ILE A 197 3.68 21.10 -2.92
CA ILE A 197 3.69 20.65 -4.32
C ILE A 197 2.32 20.07 -4.70
N LEU A 198 1.74 19.21 -3.85
CA LEU A 198 0.41 18.65 -4.09
C LEU A 198 -0.69 19.72 -4.02
N ALA A 199 -0.55 20.74 -3.18
CA ALA A 199 -1.50 21.86 -3.14
C ALA A 199 -1.43 22.68 -4.44
N GLN A 200 -0.23 23.02 -4.89
CA GLN A 200 0.01 23.69 -6.18
C GLN A 200 -0.46 22.84 -7.36
N GLN A 201 -0.25 21.52 -7.33
CA GLN A 201 -0.76 20.62 -8.36
C GLN A 201 -2.28 20.53 -8.34
N LYS A 202 -2.93 20.62 -7.17
CA LYS A 202 -4.39 20.70 -7.08
C LYS A 202 -4.93 22.04 -7.57
N GLU A 203 -4.20 23.12 -7.33
CA GLU A 203 -4.52 24.44 -7.87
C GLU A 203 -4.29 24.49 -9.39
N ALA A 204 -3.20 23.92 -9.91
CA ALA A 204 -3.01 23.70 -11.34
C ALA A 204 -4.06 22.73 -11.89
N SER A 205 -4.49 21.73 -11.12
CA SER A 205 -5.63 20.88 -11.44
C SER A 205 -6.92 21.70 -11.46
N SER A 206 -7.03 22.82 -10.75
CA SER A 206 -8.14 23.76 -10.93
C SER A 206 -8.12 24.43 -12.30
N VAL A 207 -6.93 24.63 -12.90
CA VAL A 207 -6.80 25.05 -14.30
C VAL A 207 -7.21 23.91 -15.25
N ILE A 208 -6.87 22.66 -14.93
CA ILE A 208 -7.39 21.48 -15.65
C ILE A 208 -8.91 21.41 -15.52
N LEU A 209 -9.46 21.62 -14.32
CA LEU A 209 -10.89 21.68 -14.07
C LEU A 209 -11.50 22.85 -14.84
N ALA A 210 -10.85 24.00 -14.97
CA ALA A 210 -11.31 25.10 -15.80
C ALA A 210 -11.38 24.70 -17.27
N LYS A 211 -10.39 23.96 -17.79
CA LYS A 211 -10.45 23.37 -19.14
C LYS A 211 -11.55 22.32 -19.26
N ILE A 212 -11.71 21.45 -18.27
CA ILE A 212 -12.80 20.47 -18.22
C ILE A 212 -14.14 21.19 -18.22
N ARG A 213 -14.30 22.31 -17.50
CA ARG A 213 -15.53 23.12 -17.47
C ARG A 213 -15.89 23.73 -18.82
N LEU A 214 -14.92 23.94 -19.72
CA LEU A 214 -15.20 24.34 -21.11
C LEU A 214 -15.85 23.22 -21.93
N LEU A 215 -15.65 21.96 -21.54
CA LEU A 215 -16.17 20.77 -22.22
C LEU A 215 -17.30 20.07 -21.45
N SER A 216 -17.37 20.28 -20.14
CA SER A 216 -18.25 19.58 -19.21
C SER A 216 -19.13 20.57 -18.46
N GLN A 217 -20.44 20.35 -18.55
CA GLN A 217 -21.45 21.12 -17.83
C GLN A 217 -21.72 20.60 -16.41
N SER A 218 -20.97 19.59 -15.93
CA SER A 218 -21.21 18.96 -14.62
C SER A 218 -21.05 19.91 -13.41
N HIS A 219 -20.49 21.10 -13.63
CA HIS A 219 -20.33 22.14 -12.60
C HIS A 219 -21.52 23.10 -12.53
N VAL A 220 -22.45 23.03 -13.48
CA VAL A 220 -23.67 23.84 -13.52
C VAL A 220 -24.67 23.28 -12.51
N VAL A 221 -25.10 24.13 -11.58
CA VAL A 221 -26.14 23.77 -10.60
C VAL A 221 -27.50 24.12 -11.20
N HIS A 222 -28.26 23.09 -11.55
CA HIS A 222 -29.62 23.28 -12.04
C HIS A 222 -30.60 23.46 -10.87
N PRO A 223 -31.62 24.33 -11.00
CA PRO A 223 -32.65 24.48 -9.97
C PRO A 223 -33.40 23.16 -9.76
N GLY A 224 -33.89 22.94 -8.54
CA GLY A 224 -34.69 21.77 -8.22
C GLY A 224 -35.95 21.67 -9.11
N LEU A 225 -36.32 20.45 -9.48
CA LEU A 225 -37.47 20.19 -10.34
C LEU A 225 -38.77 20.52 -9.62
N LYS A 226 -39.45 21.59 -10.03
CA LYS A 226 -40.77 22.00 -9.50
C LYS A 226 -41.84 20.92 -9.64
N PHE A 227 -41.72 20.07 -10.65
CA PHE A 227 -42.61 18.94 -10.90
C PHE A 227 -42.84 18.08 -9.64
N PHE A 228 -41.81 17.82 -8.82
CA PHE A 228 -41.96 17.01 -7.61
C PHE A 228 -42.50 17.78 -6.40
N ALA A 229 -42.56 19.11 -6.46
CA ALA A 229 -43.22 19.92 -5.44
C ALA A 229 -44.74 20.00 -5.69
N ASP A 230 -45.16 20.00 -6.95
CA ASP A 230 -46.56 20.16 -7.35
C ASP A 230 -47.32 18.82 -7.46
N ASN A 231 -46.61 17.68 -7.45
CA ASN A 231 -47.20 16.35 -7.64
C ASN A 231 -47.02 15.42 -6.42
N PRO A 232 -47.94 14.46 -6.21
CA PRO A 232 -47.86 13.51 -5.10
C PRO A 232 -46.58 12.65 -5.15
N PRO A 233 -46.05 12.23 -3.98
CA PRO A 233 -44.91 11.31 -3.91
C PRO A 233 -45.17 10.02 -4.70
N GLY A 234 -44.26 9.66 -5.61
CA GLY A 234 -44.37 8.46 -6.45
C GLY A 234 -44.76 8.73 -7.91
N THR A 235 -45.09 9.97 -8.27
CA THR A 235 -45.22 10.39 -9.68
C THR A 235 -43.86 10.34 -10.38
N LYS A 236 -43.85 9.84 -11.63
CA LYS A 236 -42.64 9.71 -12.45
C LYS A 236 -42.62 10.81 -13.50
N ILE A 237 -41.46 11.44 -13.67
CA ILE A 237 -41.18 12.33 -14.81
C ILE A 237 -40.41 11.55 -15.87
N ASP A 238 -40.67 11.81 -17.14
CA ASP A 238 -39.82 11.30 -18.21
C ASP A 238 -38.44 11.95 -18.09
N PRO A 239 -37.34 11.18 -17.99
CA PRO A 239 -36.00 11.75 -17.94
C PRO A 239 -35.68 12.67 -19.14
N ALA A 240 -36.28 12.44 -20.32
CA ALA A 240 -36.08 13.31 -21.50
C ALA A 240 -36.62 14.74 -21.30
N ASP A 241 -37.56 14.93 -20.38
CA ASP A 241 -38.17 16.23 -20.06
C ASP A 241 -37.45 16.96 -18.93
N VAL A 242 -36.44 16.35 -18.31
CA VAL A 242 -35.65 16.95 -17.23
C VAL A 242 -34.67 17.99 -17.80
N PRO A 243 -34.81 19.28 -17.43
CA PRO A 243 -33.84 20.32 -17.80
C PRO A 243 -32.43 19.96 -17.31
N GLY A 244 -31.42 20.17 -18.15
CA GLY A 244 -30.04 19.73 -17.90
C GLY A 244 -29.75 18.28 -18.35
N LEU A 245 -30.68 17.33 -18.16
CA LEU A 245 -30.50 15.97 -18.69
C LEU A 245 -30.67 15.95 -20.22
N LYS A 246 -31.71 16.64 -20.70
CA LYS A 246 -31.98 16.86 -22.13
C LYS A 246 -30.82 17.52 -22.88
N GLU A 247 -30.17 18.49 -22.24
CA GLU A 247 -29.04 19.26 -22.81
C GLU A 247 -27.73 18.48 -22.79
N SER A 248 -27.59 17.51 -21.87
CA SER A 248 -26.39 16.68 -21.73
C SER A 248 -26.22 15.62 -22.83
N GLY A 249 -27.18 15.50 -23.75
CA GLY A 249 -27.18 14.44 -24.76
C GLY A 249 -27.51 13.06 -24.17
N TRP A 250 -28.25 13.03 -23.06
CA TRP A 250 -28.69 11.79 -22.43
C TRP A 250 -29.59 10.99 -23.36
N THR A 251 -29.33 9.69 -23.49
CA THR A 251 -30.23 8.74 -24.15
C THR A 251 -30.58 7.58 -23.22
N PRO A 252 -31.75 6.94 -23.40
CA PRO A 252 -32.10 5.73 -22.69
C PRO A 252 -31.06 4.61 -22.84
N GLU A 253 -30.38 4.51 -23.99
CA GLU A 253 -29.32 3.51 -24.16
C GLU A 253 -28.09 3.81 -23.30
N LEU A 254 -27.70 5.09 -23.17
CA LEU A 254 -26.57 5.52 -22.35
C LEU A 254 -26.84 5.30 -20.85
N ASP A 255 -28.07 5.53 -20.41
CA ASP A 255 -28.54 5.22 -19.06
C ASP A 255 -28.55 3.70 -18.81
N ALA A 256 -29.04 2.92 -19.78
CA ALA A 256 -29.01 1.46 -19.68
C ALA A 256 -27.57 0.93 -19.60
N LEU A 257 -26.64 1.47 -20.37
CA LEU A 257 -25.21 1.14 -20.33
C LEU A 257 -24.56 1.50 -18.98
N THR A 258 -24.89 2.65 -18.40
CA THR A 258 -24.33 3.08 -17.11
C THR A 258 -24.94 2.36 -15.91
N ARG A 259 -26.20 1.93 -16.01
CA ARG A 259 -26.89 1.10 -15.01
C ARG A 259 -26.51 -0.37 -15.07
N ARG A 260 -25.89 -0.85 -16.16
CA ARG A 260 -25.36 -2.22 -16.22
C ARG A 260 -24.37 -2.40 -15.08
N PRO A 261 -24.60 -3.35 -14.17
CA PRO A 261 -23.65 -3.62 -13.10
C PRO A 261 -22.33 -4.02 -13.75
N LYS A 262 -21.26 -3.27 -13.45
CA LYS A 262 -19.91 -3.51 -14.01
C LYS A 262 -19.33 -4.88 -13.62
N ARG A 263 -19.93 -5.53 -12.61
CA ARG A 263 -19.51 -6.82 -12.07
C ARG A 263 -20.72 -7.73 -11.98
N GLY A 264 -20.53 -9.02 -12.27
CA GLY A 264 -21.60 -10.01 -12.21
C GLY A 264 -22.22 -10.15 -10.81
N PRO A 265 -23.46 -10.68 -10.71
CA PRO A 265 -24.18 -10.81 -9.43
C PRO A 265 -23.43 -11.67 -8.39
N GLN A 266 -22.63 -12.63 -8.85
CA GLN A 266 -21.85 -13.55 -8.00
C GLN A 266 -20.46 -12.99 -7.65
N PHE A 267 -20.09 -11.80 -8.12
CA PHE A 267 -18.76 -11.22 -7.89
C PHE A 267 -18.44 -11.09 -6.40
N ALA A 268 -19.39 -10.62 -5.60
CA ALA A 268 -19.19 -10.44 -4.16
C ALA A 268 -18.93 -11.78 -3.45
N VAL A 269 -19.63 -12.83 -3.86
CA VAL A 269 -19.45 -14.19 -3.34
C VAL A 269 -18.07 -14.73 -3.71
N MET A 270 -17.69 -14.65 -4.99
CA MET A 270 -16.35 -15.07 -5.46
C MET A 270 -15.23 -14.33 -4.72
N LYS A 271 -15.36 -13.01 -4.54
CA LYS A 271 -14.38 -12.21 -3.80
C LYS A 271 -14.26 -12.62 -2.34
N LYS A 272 -15.39 -12.89 -1.69
CA LYS A 272 -15.42 -13.36 -0.30
C LYS A 272 -14.77 -14.74 -0.17
N LEU A 273 -15.12 -15.68 -1.04
CA LEU A 273 -14.53 -17.02 -1.09
C LEU A 273 -13.02 -16.95 -1.31
N LEU A 274 -12.56 -16.14 -2.27
CA LEU A 274 -11.13 -15.99 -2.55
C LEU A 274 -10.37 -15.46 -1.33
N THR A 275 -10.92 -14.45 -0.64
CA THR A 275 -10.31 -13.91 0.59
C THR A 275 -10.17 -15.00 1.66
N LEU A 276 -11.23 -15.82 1.85
CA LEU A 276 -11.21 -16.92 2.81
C LEU A 276 -10.17 -17.99 2.43
N LEU A 277 -10.02 -18.30 1.15
CA LEU A 277 -8.99 -19.25 0.69
C LEU A 277 -7.58 -18.71 0.90
N VAL A 278 -7.34 -17.43 0.59
CA VAL A 278 -6.03 -16.78 0.78
C VAL A 278 -5.62 -16.74 2.25
N ASP A 279 -6.55 -16.40 3.15
CA ASP A 279 -6.28 -16.29 4.59
C ASP A 279 -6.15 -17.65 5.30
N HIS A 280 -6.50 -18.76 4.65
CA HIS A 280 -6.46 -20.08 5.27
C HIS A 280 -5.01 -20.56 5.49
N PRO A 281 -4.62 -21.10 6.67
CA PRO A 281 -3.22 -21.48 6.96
C PRO A 281 -2.60 -22.50 6.00
N SER A 282 -3.42 -23.28 5.30
CA SER A 282 -2.96 -24.26 4.29
C SER A 282 -2.80 -23.69 2.87
N SER A 283 -3.01 -22.38 2.67
CA SER A 283 -2.95 -21.73 1.34
C SER A 283 -1.55 -21.35 0.88
N TRP A 284 -0.56 -21.35 1.79
CA TRP A 284 0.78 -20.78 1.54
C TRP A 284 1.45 -21.30 0.27
N ALA A 285 1.28 -22.59 -0.05
CA ALA A 285 1.88 -23.24 -1.21
C ALA A 285 1.16 -22.93 -2.54
N PHE A 286 -0.02 -22.31 -2.48
CA PHE A 286 -0.89 -22.02 -3.62
C PHE A 286 -1.08 -20.51 -3.82
N ALA A 287 -0.39 -19.69 -3.02
CA ALA A 287 -0.57 -18.25 -3.01
C ALA A 287 -0.09 -17.59 -4.31
N ASN A 288 0.98 -18.10 -4.92
CA ASN A 288 1.60 -17.55 -6.12
C ASN A 288 1.82 -18.66 -7.17
N PRO A 289 2.00 -18.30 -8.46
CA PRO A 289 2.33 -19.26 -9.50
C PRO A 289 3.59 -20.06 -9.17
N VAL A 290 3.59 -21.33 -9.55
CA VAL A 290 4.75 -22.22 -9.36
C VAL A 290 5.91 -21.78 -10.27
N ASN A 291 6.85 -21.01 -9.74
CA ASN A 291 7.94 -20.46 -10.51
C ASN A 291 9.02 -21.52 -10.84
N ALA A 292 9.08 -21.96 -12.10
CA ALA A 292 10.05 -22.94 -12.59
C ALA A 292 11.52 -22.49 -12.49
N GLN A 293 11.79 -21.17 -12.37
CA GLN A 293 13.14 -20.64 -12.20
C GLN A 293 13.54 -20.49 -10.72
N GLU A 294 12.61 -20.12 -9.83
CA GLU A 294 12.88 -20.09 -8.37
C GLU A 294 13.08 -21.48 -7.76
N ALA A 295 12.49 -22.50 -8.38
CA ALA A 295 12.73 -23.91 -8.05
C ALA A 295 14.21 -24.31 -8.09
N ARG A 296 15.05 -23.64 -8.90
CA ARG A 296 16.49 -23.90 -8.97
C ARG A 296 17.27 -23.35 -7.76
N PHE A 297 16.74 -22.36 -7.04
CA PHE A 297 17.48 -21.66 -5.99
C PHE A 297 17.18 -22.20 -4.58
N PHE A 298 15.96 -22.68 -4.31
CA PHE A 298 15.65 -23.41 -3.07
C PHE A 298 16.13 -24.87 -3.07
N ALA A 299 16.32 -25.46 -4.27
CA ALA A 299 16.79 -26.82 -4.45
C ALA A 299 18.21 -27.10 -3.91
N PHE A 300 18.99 -26.07 -3.58
CA PHE A 300 20.33 -26.29 -3.00
C PHE A 300 20.29 -26.82 -1.57
N PHE A 301 19.15 -26.71 -0.86
CA PHE A 301 18.99 -27.24 0.51
C PHE A 301 17.80 -28.18 0.70
N PHE A 302 16.78 -28.18 -0.15
CA PHE A 302 15.69 -29.17 -0.10
C PHE A 302 15.09 -29.40 -1.50
N GLN A 303 15.36 -30.58 -2.05
CA GLN A 303 14.68 -31.25 -3.17
C GLN A 303 14.75 -30.59 -4.59
N PRO A 304 15.26 -31.29 -5.62
CA PRO A 304 15.56 -30.74 -6.93
C PRO A 304 14.41 -30.82 -7.96
N THR A 305 13.15 -30.63 -7.57
CA THR A 305 12.06 -31.23 -8.37
C THR A 305 11.29 -30.33 -9.32
N VAL A 306 11.13 -29.02 -9.10
CA VAL A 306 10.10 -28.26 -9.85
C VAL A 306 10.53 -27.72 -11.23
N THR A 307 11.43 -28.43 -11.93
CA THR A 307 11.88 -28.03 -13.28
C THR A 307 10.97 -28.53 -14.41
N ASP A 308 10.19 -29.58 -14.19
CA ASP A 308 9.30 -30.23 -15.15
C ASP A 308 7.81 -29.93 -14.90
N TYR A 309 7.51 -29.04 -13.96
CA TYR A 309 6.13 -28.74 -13.55
C TYR A 309 5.25 -28.29 -14.71
N TYR A 310 5.73 -27.36 -15.53
CA TYR A 310 4.98 -26.89 -16.72
C TYR A 310 4.99 -27.89 -17.88
N ASP A 311 5.86 -28.90 -17.84
CA ASP A 311 5.79 -30.02 -18.78
C ASP A 311 4.66 -30.99 -18.38
N MET A 312 4.45 -31.21 -17.09
CA MET A 312 3.41 -32.12 -16.58
C MET A 312 2.03 -31.45 -16.41
N ILE A 313 2.00 -30.18 -16.00
CA ILE A 313 0.79 -29.41 -15.70
C ILE A 313 0.52 -28.42 -16.83
N LYS A 314 -0.51 -28.70 -17.63
CA LYS A 314 -0.84 -27.91 -18.83
C LYS A 314 -1.67 -26.67 -18.54
N GLU A 315 -2.44 -26.69 -17.47
CA GLU A 315 -3.29 -25.58 -17.05
C GLU A 315 -2.91 -25.18 -15.63
N PRO A 316 -1.79 -24.45 -15.44
CA PRO A 316 -1.37 -24.00 -14.11
C PRO A 316 -2.37 -22.99 -13.54
N MET A 317 -2.58 -23.03 -12.23
CA MET A 317 -3.47 -22.10 -11.52
C MET A 317 -2.97 -21.90 -10.09
N ASP A 318 -3.24 -20.72 -9.54
CA ASP A 318 -2.88 -20.28 -8.18
C ASP A 318 -3.81 -19.15 -7.73
N LEU A 319 -3.80 -18.83 -6.43
CA LEU A 319 -4.73 -17.88 -5.83
C LEU A 319 -4.49 -16.42 -6.30
N ALA A 320 -3.25 -16.02 -6.60
CA ALA A 320 -2.96 -14.69 -7.13
C ALA A 320 -3.43 -14.54 -8.59
N THR A 321 -3.30 -15.60 -9.40
CA THR A 321 -3.87 -15.65 -10.76
C THR A 321 -5.39 -15.58 -10.69
N MET A 322 -6.04 -16.31 -9.77
CA MET A 322 -7.48 -16.20 -9.53
C MET A 322 -7.90 -14.79 -9.10
N GLU A 323 -7.13 -14.11 -8.24
CA GLU A 323 -7.38 -12.73 -7.84
C GLU A 323 -7.34 -11.78 -9.05
N THR A 324 -6.34 -11.96 -9.91
CA THR A 324 -6.19 -11.18 -11.15
C THR A 324 -7.37 -11.40 -12.09
N LYS A 325 -7.76 -12.66 -12.34
CA LYS A 325 -8.93 -13.01 -13.17
C LYS A 325 -10.23 -12.43 -12.62
N LEU A 326 -10.40 -12.48 -11.30
CA LEU A 326 -11.59 -11.94 -10.63
C LEU A 326 -11.66 -10.42 -10.78
N GLU A 327 -10.61 -9.66 -10.46
CA GLU A 327 -10.64 -8.19 -10.57
C GLU A 327 -10.75 -7.71 -12.03
N ALA A 328 -10.28 -8.50 -13.00
CA ALA A 328 -10.50 -8.30 -14.43
C ALA A 328 -11.93 -8.67 -14.91
N ASN A 329 -12.80 -9.15 -14.02
CA ASN A 329 -14.16 -9.59 -14.32
C ASN A 329 -14.21 -10.71 -15.39
N THR A 330 -13.24 -11.63 -15.34
CA THR A 330 -13.12 -12.76 -16.28
C THR A 330 -14.03 -13.94 -15.91
N TYR A 331 -14.44 -14.05 -14.65
CA TYR A 331 -15.39 -15.06 -14.20
C TYR A 331 -16.82 -14.59 -14.44
N GLU A 332 -17.50 -15.20 -15.40
CA GLU A 332 -18.92 -14.95 -15.69
C GLU A 332 -19.83 -15.66 -14.69
N THR A 333 -19.41 -16.84 -14.23
CA THR A 333 -20.15 -17.69 -13.29
C THR A 333 -19.27 -18.17 -12.15
N LEU A 334 -19.88 -18.47 -11.01
CA LEU A 334 -19.23 -19.09 -9.86
C LEU A 334 -18.59 -20.43 -10.23
N ASP A 335 -19.17 -21.18 -11.16
CA ASP A 335 -18.62 -22.47 -11.60
C ASP A 335 -17.24 -22.31 -12.25
N GLN A 336 -17.02 -21.25 -13.03
CA GLN A 336 -15.69 -20.95 -13.60
C GLN A 336 -14.66 -20.63 -12.50
N PHE A 337 -15.08 -19.91 -11.45
CA PHE A 337 -14.24 -19.63 -10.30
C PHE A 337 -13.91 -20.92 -9.51
N VAL A 338 -14.91 -21.77 -9.27
CA VAL A 338 -14.72 -23.04 -8.55
C VAL A 338 -13.88 -24.01 -9.37
N HIS A 339 -14.01 -24.00 -10.69
CA HIS A 339 -13.18 -24.78 -11.59
C HIS A 339 -11.69 -24.45 -11.40
N ASP A 340 -11.33 -23.17 -11.45
CA ASP A 340 -9.95 -22.71 -11.22
C ASP A 340 -9.47 -23.05 -9.80
N ALA A 341 -10.31 -22.89 -8.78
CA ALA A 341 -9.93 -23.28 -7.42
C ALA A 341 -9.61 -24.79 -7.32
N ARG A 342 -10.43 -25.63 -7.97
CA ARG A 342 -10.20 -27.09 -8.01
C ARG A 342 -8.98 -27.45 -8.84
N LEU A 343 -8.68 -26.68 -9.88
CA LEU A 343 -7.50 -26.86 -10.71
C LEU A 343 -6.21 -26.75 -9.89
N ILE A 344 -6.14 -25.82 -8.93
CA ILE A 344 -5.05 -25.70 -7.96
C ILE A 344 -4.81 -27.05 -7.24
N PHE A 345 -5.88 -27.63 -6.68
CA PHE A 345 -5.78 -28.86 -5.88
C PHE A 345 -5.47 -30.09 -6.73
N ASN A 346 -6.08 -30.19 -7.92
CA ASN A 346 -5.86 -31.27 -8.87
C ASN A 346 -4.44 -31.25 -9.41
N ASN A 347 -3.92 -30.08 -9.77
CA ASN A 347 -2.53 -29.92 -10.21
C ASN A 347 -1.55 -30.29 -9.09
N CYS A 348 -1.85 -29.89 -7.85
CA CYS A 348 -1.06 -30.27 -6.68
C CYS A 348 -0.98 -31.80 -6.53
N ARG A 349 -2.12 -32.51 -6.59
CA ARG A 349 -2.19 -33.98 -6.51
C ARG A 349 -1.55 -34.70 -7.69
N ARG A 350 -1.62 -34.12 -8.89
CA ARG A 350 -1.03 -34.69 -10.09
C ARG A 350 0.49 -34.63 -10.06
N TYR A 351 1.04 -33.56 -9.48
CA TYR A 351 2.46 -33.31 -9.47
C TYR A 351 3.20 -33.86 -8.24
N ASN A 352 2.56 -33.85 -7.07
CA ASN A 352 3.20 -34.21 -5.81
C ASN A 352 2.76 -35.60 -5.31
N ASP A 353 3.65 -36.27 -4.56
CA ASP A 353 3.32 -37.54 -3.90
C ASP A 353 2.11 -37.41 -2.97
N ALA A 354 1.26 -38.44 -2.93
CA ALA A 354 0.02 -38.45 -2.14
C ALA A 354 0.24 -38.23 -0.63
N GLY A 355 1.41 -38.59 -0.11
CA GLY A 355 1.79 -38.39 1.31
C GLY A 355 2.35 -37.00 1.62
N SER A 356 2.62 -36.17 0.61
CA SER A 356 3.30 -34.88 0.76
C SER A 356 2.46 -33.88 1.55
N ASN A 357 3.15 -32.93 2.21
CA ASN A 357 2.49 -31.83 2.90
C ASN A 357 1.69 -30.93 1.93
N TYR A 358 2.10 -30.85 0.65
CA TYR A 358 1.39 -30.13 -0.39
C TYR A 358 0.02 -30.75 -0.67
N VAL A 359 -0.05 -32.07 -0.87
CA VAL A 359 -1.33 -32.77 -1.10
C VAL A 359 -2.23 -32.70 0.14
N LYS A 360 -1.66 -32.84 1.34
CA LYS A 360 -2.41 -32.66 2.60
C LYS A 360 -3.02 -31.26 2.70
N ASN A 361 -2.27 -30.22 2.34
CA ASN A 361 -2.75 -28.84 2.36
C ASN A 361 -3.80 -28.56 1.27
N ALA A 362 -3.63 -29.11 0.07
CA ALA A 362 -4.62 -29.05 -1.00
C ALA A 362 -5.96 -29.65 -0.57
N ASN A 363 -5.94 -30.84 0.04
CA ASN A 363 -7.16 -31.50 0.52
C ASN A 363 -7.85 -30.71 1.64
N LYS A 364 -7.08 -30.11 2.57
CA LYS A 364 -7.65 -29.24 3.62
C LYS A 364 -8.32 -28.02 3.02
N LEU A 365 -7.67 -27.36 2.06
CA LEU A 365 -8.17 -26.15 1.43
C LEU A 365 -9.38 -26.44 0.52
N GLU A 366 -9.40 -27.58 -0.16
CA GLU A 366 -10.55 -28.05 -0.95
C GLU A 366 -11.77 -28.36 -0.08
N ASN A 367 -11.57 -29.03 1.06
CA ASN A 367 -12.65 -29.27 2.02
C ASN A 367 -13.21 -27.95 2.55
N TYR A 368 -12.33 -27.01 2.91
CA TYR A 368 -12.73 -25.68 3.36
C TYR A 368 -13.52 -24.92 2.28
N LEU A 369 -13.08 -24.97 1.01
CA LEU A 369 -13.84 -24.40 -0.12
C LEU A 369 -15.25 -25.00 -0.20
N ASN A 370 -15.36 -26.33 -0.14
CA ASN A 370 -16.66 -27.02 -0.23
C ASN A 370 -17.59 -26.66 0.94
N GLU A 371 -17.06 -26.48 2.15
CA GLU A 371 -17.82 -25.99 3.30
C GLU A 371 -18.32 -24.57 3.08
N GLN A 372 -17.47 -23.67 2.60
CA GLN A 372 -17.88 -22.29 2.32
C GLN A 372 -18.89 -22.21 1.17
N LEU A 373 -18.75 -23.02 0.12
CA LEU A 373 -19.70 -23.05 -0.99
C LEU A 373 -21.12 -23.41 -0.52
N LYS A 374 -21.28 -24.35 0.42
CA LYS A 374 -22.59 -24.66 0.99
C LYS A 374 -23.23 -23.43 1.65
N ILE A 375 -22.44 -22.66 2.41
CA ILE A 375 -22.92 -21.47 3.12
C ILE A 375 -23.35 -20.35 2.16
N TYR A 376 -22.62 -20.14 1.07
CA TYR A 376 -22.82 -18.98 0.20
C TYR A 376 -23.64 -19.25 -1.06
N VAL A 377 -23.89 -20.51 -1.41
CA VAL A 377 -24.64 -20.89 -2.63
C VAL A 377 -26.02 -21.45 -2.28
N ASP A 378 -26.19 -22.07 -1.11
CA ASP A 378 -27.44 -22.72 -0.70
C ASP A 378 -27.75 -22.37 0.78
N PRO A 379 -28.22 -21.13 1.05
CA PRO A 379 -28.33 -20.58 2.41
C PRO A 379 -29.40 -21.23 3.28
#